data_AF-A0A0H5BGW0-F1
#
_entry.id   AF-A0A0H5BGW0-F1
#
_cell.length_a   1.000
_cell.length_b   1.000
_cell.length_c   1.000
_cell.angle_alpha   90.00
_cell.angle_beta   90.00
_cell.angle_gamma   90.00
#
_symmetry.space_group_name_H-M   'P 1'
#
loop_
_entity.id
_entity.type
_entity.pdbx_description
1 polymer ?
#
loop_
_entity_poly.entity_id
_entity_poly.type
_entity_poly.pdbx_seq_one_letter_code
_entity_poly.pdbx_strand_id
1 'polypeptide(L)'
;MYNKKIYYEKNYNNKKKKGVSSFKNKLRKYKQKNGRRRGIGKRKGTKKARKHPKKIWIRKIRLLRLFLKKTRYIDKIVNSFYREVYKKIKGNFFYSKKKLVEYLKIKKKKIRQNIVE
;
A
#
# COMPACT_ATOMS: atom_id res chain seq x y z
N MET A 1 58.48 -30.19 23.10
CA MET A 1 57.52 -30.81 24.04
C MET A 1 56.23 -30.00 24.04
N TYR A 2 55.11 -30.72 24.11
CA TYR A 2 53.77 -30.27 23.76
C TYR A 2 53.17 -29.27 24.76
N ASN A 3 52.91 -28.04 24.32
CA ASN A 3 51.96 -27.14 25.00
C ASN A 3 50.63 -27.07 24.23
N LYS A 4 50.04 -28.25 23.96
CA LYS A 4 48.71 -28.40 23.34
C LYS A 4 47.56 -28.35 24.37
N LYS A 5 47.85 -27.98 25.63
CA LYS A 5 46.90 -28.13 26.76
C LYS A 5 46.09 -26.87 27.08
N ILE A 6 46.53 -25.68 26.69
CA ILE A 6 45.87 -24.41 27.08
C ILE A 6 44.66 -24.07 26.17
N TYR A 7 44.62 -24.59 24.94
CA TYR A 7 43.53 -24.27 23.99
C TYR A 7 42.23 -25.07 24.23
N TYR A 8 42.26 -26.14 25.02
CA TYR A 8 41.09 -26.99 25.27
C TYR A 8 40.31 -26.65 26.54
N GLU A 9 40.85 -25.83 27.45
CA GLU A 9 40.19 -25.49 28.73
C GLU A 9 39.49 -24.12 28.72
N LYS A 10 38.93 -23.71 27.58
CA LYS A 10 37.90 -22.66 27.59
C LYS A 10 36.55 -23.31 27.85
N ASN A 11 36.20 -23.37 29.13
CA ASN A 11 34.86 -23.72 29.58
C ASN A 11 33.89 -22.60 29.16
N TYR A 12 33.45 -22.61 27.90
CA TYR A 12 32.43 -21.71 27.38
C TYR A 12 31.11 -22.02 28.08
N ASN A 13 30.85 -21.34 29.20
CA ASN A 13 29.53 -21.26 29.80
C ASN A 13 28.58 -20.50 28.85
N ASN A 14 28.15 -21.16 27.77
CA ASN A 14 27.19 -20.69 26.76
C ASN A 14 25.77 -20.67 27.36
N LYS A 15 25.56 -19.92 28.44
CA LYS A 15 24.22 -19.68 28.99
C LYS A 15 23.43 -18.91 27.93
N LYS A 16 22.35 -19.52 27.43
CA LYS A 16 21.43 -18.89 26.47
C LYS A 16 20.98 -17.54 27.05
N LYS A 17 21.19 -16.46 26.28
CA LYS A 17 20.74 -15.12 26.68
C LYS A 17 19.23 -15.14 26.90
N LYS A 18 18.75 -14.53 27.99
CA LYS A 18 17.31 -14.35 28.24
C LYS A 18 16.70 -13.57 27.07
N GLY A 19 15.84 -14.20 26.30
CA GLY A 19 15.18 -13.60 25.14
C GLY A 19 13.88 -12.90 25.52
N VAL A 20 13.56 -11.79 24.84
CA VAL A 20 12.25 -11.14 24.95
C VAL A 20 11.33 -11.70 23.88
N SER A 21 10.22 -12.35 24.28
CA SER A 21 9.28 -12.91 23.32
C SER A 21 8.43 -11.82 22.65
N SER A 22 8.30 -11.90 21.32
CA SER A 22 7.48 -10.96 20.54
C SER A 22 5.99 -11.35 20.49
N PHE A 23 5.61 -12.45 21.15
CA PHE A 23 4.28 -13.07 21.06
C PHE A 23 3.14 -12.10 21.38
N LYS A 24 3.22 -11.41 22.53
CA LYS A 24 2.18 -10.44 22.95
C LYS A 24 2.00 -9.30 21.93
N ASN A 25 3.10 -8.83 21.34
CA ASN A 25 3.07 -7.80 20.29
C ASN A 25 2.45 -8.31 19.00
N LYS A 26 2.77 -9.54 18.58
CA LYS A 26 2.16 -10.20 17.41
C LYS A 26 0.65 -10.37 17.59
N LEU A 27 0.22 -10.88 18.75
CA LEU A 27 -1.19 -11.03 19.09
C LEU A 27 -1.92 -9.67 19.07
N ARG A 28 -1.31 -8.61 19.61
CA ARG A 28 -1.87 -7.25 19.58
C ARG A 28 -1.97 -6.70 18.15
N LYS A 29 -1.00 -6.96 17.27
CA LYS A 29 -1.04 -6.57 15.85
C LYS A 29 -2.14 -7.32 15.11
N TYR A 30 -2.30 -8.62 15.36
CA TYR A 30 -3.40 -9.42 14.79
C TYR A 30 -4.78 -8.86 15.16
N LYS A 31 -5.03 -8.62 16.46
CA LYS A 31 -6.28 -8.00 16.93
C LYS A 31 -6.53 -6.63 16.27
N GLN A 32 -5.50 -5.81 16.08
CA GLN A 32 -5.60 -4.51 15.39
C GLN A 32 -5.86 -4.64 13.89
N LYS A 33 -5.32 -5.66 13.22
CA LYS A 33 -5.58 -5.93 11.79
C LYS A 33 -7.06 -6.23 11.58
N ASN A 34 -7.67 -6.98 12.50
CA ASN A 34 -9.11 -7.29 12.51
C ASN A 34 -9.99 -6.12 12.99
N GLY A 35 -9.43 -4.92 13.17
CA GLY A 35 -10.17 -3.71 13.54
C GLY A 35 -10.38 -3.48 15.04
N ARG A 36 -10.05 -4.45 15.91
CA ARG A 36 -10.16 -4.28 17.37
C ARG A 36 -9.15 -3.25 17.88
N ARG A 37 -9.41 -2.67 19.06
CA ARG A 37 -8.51 -1.68 19.72
C ARG A 37 -8.28 -0.37 18.92
N ARG A 38 -9.21 0.03 18.04
CA ARG A 38 -9.15 1.28 17.23
C ARG A 38 -10.30 2.28 17.51
N GLY A 39 -11.10 2.02 18.55
CA GLY A 39 -12.21 2.87 18.99
C GLY A 39 -11.77 4.23 19.51
N ILE A 40 -12.72 5.13 19.76
CA ILE A 40 -12.47 6.56 20.08
C ILE A 40 -11.56 6.71 21.30
N GLY A 41 -11.85 6.04 22.42
CA GLY A 41 -11.03 6.11 23.63
C GLY A 41 -9.61 5.52 23.51
N LYS A 42 -9.27 4.83 22.42
CA LYS A 42 -7.89 4.36 22.13
C LYS A 42 -7.15 5.27 21.16
N ARG A 43 -7.84 6.25 20.54
CA ARG A 43 -7.22 7.19 19.61
C ARG A 43 -6.51 8.28 20.40
N LYS A 44 -5.20 8.43 20.17
CA LYS A 44 -4.41 9.56 20.67
C LYS A 44 -4.03 10.46 19.49
N GLY A 45 -4.03 11.78 19.72
CA GLY A 45 -3.70 12.79 18.72
C GLY A 45 -4.77 13.04 17.63
N THR A 46 -4.57 14.13 16.89
CA THR A 46 -5.53 14.60 15.88
C THR A 46 -5.65 13.66 14.67
N LYS A 47 -6.73 13.80 13.88
CA LYS A 47 -6.93 13.03 12.64
C LYS A 47 -5.79 13.28 11.63
N LYS A 48 -5.33 14.54 11.51
CA LYS A 48 -4.23 14.95 10.62
C LYS A 48 -2.89 14.32 11.04
N ALA A 49 -2.63 14.18 12.34
CA ALA A 49 -1.44 13.50 12.85
C ALA A 49 -1.47 11.98 12.58
N ARG A 50 -2.60 11.31 12.88
CA ARG A 50 -2.76 9.86 12.65
C ARG A 50 -2.70 9.48 11.16
N LYS A 51 -3.28 10.31 10.29
CA LYS A 51 -3.21 10.16 8.83
C LYS A 51 -3.16 11.52 8.15
N HIS A 52 -1.98 11.89 7.68
CA HIS A 52 -1.78 13.18 7.02
C HIS A 52 -2.53 13.27 5.68
N PRO A 53 -3.35 14.32 5.43
CA PRO A 53 -4.17 14.43 4.23
C PRO A 53 -3.33 14.42 2.93
N LYS A 54 -2.18 15.11 2.91
CA LYS A 54 -1.23 15.08 1.78
C LYS A 54 -0.80 13.65 1.41
N LYS A 55 -0.50 12.79 2.40
CA LYS A 55 -0.10 11.40 2.15
C LYS A 55 -1.24 10.57 1.57
N ILE A 56 -2.48 10.83 1.98
CA ILE A 56 -3.68 10.17 1.42
C ILE A 56 -3.88 10.59 -0.04
N TRP A 57 -3.82 11.90 -0.32
CA TRP A 57 -3.98 12.45 -1.67
C TRP A 57 -2.90 11.94 -2.64
N ILE A 58 -1.63 11.94 -2.22
CA ILE A 58 -0.52 11.38 -3.01
C ILE A 58 -0.79 9.91 -3.35
N ARG A 59 -1.15 9.08 -2.36
CA ARG A 59 -1.46 7.66 -2.59
C ARG A 59 -2.63 7.48 -3.55
N LYS A 60 -3.70 8.27 -3.38
CA LYS A 60 -4.89 8.22 -4.23
C LYS A 60 -4.54 8.54 -5.70
N ILE A 61 -3.88 9.66 -5.96
CA ILE A 61 -3.52 10.06 -7.32
C ILE A 61 -2.53 9.07 -7.95
N ARG A 62 -1.52 8.63 -7.21
CA ARG A 62 -0.54 7.65 -7.73
C ARG A 62 -1.20 6.34 -8.13
N LEU A 63 -2.12 5.83 -7.29
CA LEU A 63 -2.86 4.61 -7.59
C LEU A 63 -3.71 4.75 -8.86
N LEU A 64 -4.43 5.86 -9.02
CA LEU A 64 -5.27 6.12 -10.19
C LEU A 64 -4.42 6.27 -11.46
N ARG A 65 -3.30 7.00 -11.40
CA ARG A 65 -2.40 7.19 -12.54
C ARG A 65 -1.66 5.91 -12.93
N LEU A 66 -1.23 5.11 -11.95
CA LEU A 66 -0.62 3.81 -12.19
C LEU A 66 -1.60 2.88 -12.89
N PHE A 67 -2.85 2.86 -12.44
CA PHE A 67 -3.89 2.07 -13.09
C PHE A 67 -4.13 2.53 -14.53
N LEU A 68 -4.28 3.84 -14.76
CA LEU A 68 -4.46 4.40 -16.09
C LEU A 68 -3.26 4.10 -17.02
N LYS A 69 -2.04 4.16 -16.49
CA LYS A 69 -0.82 3.77 -17.21
C LYS A 69 -0.88 2.30 -17.62
N LYS A 70 -1.27 1.40 -16.71
CA LYS A 70 -1.42 -0.04 -17.00
C LYS A 70 -2.49 -0.30 -18.07
N THR A 71 -3.66 0.32 -17.96
CA THR A 71 -4.74 0.16 -18.95
C THR A 71 -4.35 0.66 -20.33
N ARG A 72 -3.52 1.72 -20.41
CA ARG A 72 -3.02 2.25 -21.68
C ARG A 72 -2.13 1.26 -22.44
N TYR A 73 -1.34 0.46 -21.74
CA TYR A 73 -0.49 -0.55 -22.38
C TYR A 73 -1.29 -1.75 -22.90
N ILE A 74 -2.39 -2.09 -22.22
CA ILE A 74 -3.23 -3.25 -22.57
C ILE A 74 -4.22 -2.89 -23.69
N ASP A 75 -4.84 -1.71 -23.62
CA ASP A 75 -5.90 -1.29 -24.54
C ASP A 75 -5.45 -0.08 -25.40
N LYS A 76 -5.32 -0.27 -26.72
CA LYS A 76 -5.00 0.82 -27.68
C LYS A 76 -6.01 1.98 -27.62
N ILE A 77 -7.31 1.68 -27.50
CA ILE A 77 -8.37 2.70 -27.46
C ILE A 77 -8.19 3.68 -26.28
N VAL A 78 -7.64 3.23 -25.15
CA VAL A 78 -7.45 4.09 -23.96
C VAL A 78 -6.34 5.13 -24.19
N ASN A 79 -5.45 4.91 -25.17
CA ASN A 79 -4.38 5.85 -25.48
C ASN A 79 -4.92 7.18 -26.03
N SER A 80 -5.99 7.16 -26.84
CA SER A 80 -6.52 8.38 -27.50
C SER A 80 -7.06 9.41 -26.50
N PHE A 81 -7.68 8.98 -25.40
CA PHE A 81 -8.23 9.87 -24.36
C PHE A 81 -7.45 9.83 -23.04
N TYR A 82 -6.23 9.28 -23.04
CA TYR A 82 -5.37 9.20 -21.85
C TYR A 82 -5.14 10.57 -21.21
N ARG A 83 -4.78 11.58 -22.02
CA ARG A 83 -4.44 12.94 -21.53
C ARG A 83 -5.63 13.62 -20.87
N GLU A 84 -6.84 13.43 -21.40
CA GLU A 84 -8.09 13.93 -20.82
C GLU A 84 -8.30 13.33 -19.42
N VAL A 85 -8.25 12.00 -19.32
CA VAL A 85 -8.46 11.28 -18.05
C VAL A 85 -7.38 11.63 -17.04
N TYR A 86 -6.13 11.78 -17.47
CA TYR A 86 -5.02 12.19 -16.60
C TYR A 86 -5.25 13.57 -15.97
N LYS A 87 -5.73 14.54 -16.75
CA LYS A 87 -6.12 15.88 -16.24
C LYS A 87 -7.28 15.77 -15.24
N LYS A 88 -8.31 14.95 -15.54
CA LYS A 88 -9.44 14.69 -14.62
C LYS A 88 -9.00 14.05 -13.31
N ILE A 89 -8.01 13.16 -13.32
CA ILE A 89 -7.41 12.58 -12.10
C ILE A 89 -6.73 13.69 -11.26
N LYS A 90 -5.99 14.62 -11.89
CA LYS A 90 -5.37 15.76 -11.17
C LYS A 90 -6.45 16.61 -10.47
N GLY A 91 -7.58 16.81 -11.13
CA GLY A 91 -8.74 17.55 -10.61
C GLY A 91 -9.61 16.79 -9.60
N ASN A 92 -9.19 15.61 -9.11
CA ASN A 92 -9.92 14.82 -8.11
C ASN A 92 -11.33 14.37 -8.56
N PHE A 93 -11.63 14.37 -9.86
CA PHE A 93 -12.93 13.95 -10.41
C PHE A 93 -13.29 12.50 -10.04
N PHE A 94 -12.27 11.65 -9.90
CA PHE A 94 -12.45 10.26 -9.50
C PHE A 94 -12.23 10.09 -7.98
N TYR A 95 -13.28 9.68 -7.26
CA TYR A 95 -13.19 9.39 -5.82
C TYR A 95 -12.53 8.05 -5.52
N SER A 96 -12.62 7.07 -6.42
CA SER A 96 -12.09 5.71 -6.27
C SER A 96 -11.61 5.13 -7.60
N LYS A 97 -10.83 4.04 -7.53
CA LYS A 97 -10.46 3.25 -8.71
C LYS A 97 -11.69 2.73 -9.47
N LYS A 98 -12.74 2.32 -8.76
CA LYS A 98 -14.00 1.84 -9.35
C LYS A 98 -14.61 2.90 -10.27
N LYS A 99 -14.68 4.16 -9.81
CA LYS A 99 -15.26 5.24 -10.64
C LYS A 99 -14.43 5.53 -11.89
N LEU A 100 -13.10 5.43 -11.79
CA LEU A 100 -12.22 5.53 -12.95
C LEU A 100 -12.52 4.41 -13.97
N VAL A 101 -12.64 3.16 -13.51
CA VAL A 101 -12.96 2.01 -14.39
C VAL A 101 -14.29 2.19 -15.10
N GLU A 102 -15.33 2.56 -14.35
CA GLU A 102 -16.68 2.83 -14.89
C GLU A 102 -16.64 3.90 -15.98
N TYR A 103 -15.94 5.01 -15.71
CA TYR A 103 -15.76 6.10 -16.67
C TYR A 103 -15.03 5.64 -17.94
N LEU A 104 -13.93 4.89 -17.79
CA LEU A 104 -13.19 4.34 -18.93
C LEU A 104 -14.07 3.41 -19.77
N LYS A 105 -14.90 2.57 -19.13
CA LYS A 105 -15.82 1.65 -19.82
C LYS A 105 -16.86 2.41 -20.65
N ILE A 106 -17.49 3.44 -20.07
CA ILE A 106 -18.48 4.27 -20.76
C ILE A 106 -17.83 5.02 -21.94
N LYS A 107 -16.69 5.67 -21.69
CA LYS A 107 -15.96 6.42 -22.73
C LYS A 107 -15.53 5.50 -23.88
N LYS A 108 -15.03 4.29 -23.57
CA LYS A 108 -14.66 3.27 -24.55
C LYS A 108 -15.86 2.81 -25.39
N LYS A 109 -17.04 2.60 -24.76
CA LYS A 109 -18.27 2.25 -25.48
C LYS A 109 -18.68 3.36 -26.46
N LYS A 110 -18.65 4.61 -26.01
CA LYS A 110 -18.98 5.77 -26.86
C LYS A 110 -18.06 5.89 -28.07
N ILE A 111 -16.74 5.76 -27.87
CA ILE A 111 -15.79 5.81 -28.99
C ILE A 111 -16.03 4.67 -30.00
N ARG A 112 -16.42 3.48 -29.53
CA ARG A 112 -16.74 2.35 -30.41
C ARG A 112 -17.99 2.59 -31.23
N GLN A 113 -19.03 3.19 -30.65
CA GLN A 113 -20.26 3.54 -31.37
C GLN A 113 -19.95 4.52 -32.51
N ASN A 114 -19.20 5.58 -32.22
CA ASN A 114 -18.76 6.57 -33.20
C ASN A 114 -17.86 6.05 -34.34
N ILE A 115 -17.37 4.81 -34.28
CA ILE A 115 -16.56 4.20 -35.36
C ILE A 115 -17.44 3.34 -36.27
N VAL A 116 -18.58 2.88 -35.77
CA VAL A 116 -19.50 1.98 -36.48
C VAL A 116 -20.56 2.77 -37.26
N GLU A 117 -20.93 3.96 -36.78
CA GLU A 117 -21.66 4.99 -37.52
C GLU A 117 -20.74 5.69 -38.54
#